data_AF-H9FHU6-F1
#
_entry.id   AF-H9FHU6-F1
#
_cell.length_a   1.000
_cell.length_b   1.000
_cell.length_c   1.000
_cell.angle_alpha   90.00
_cell.angle_beta   90.00
_cell.angle_gamma   90.00
#
_symmetry.space_group_name_H-M   'P 1'
#
loop_
_entity.id
_entity.type
_entity.pdbx_description
1 polymer ?
#
loop_
_entity_poly.entity_id
_entity_poly.type
_entity_poly.pdbx_seq_one_letter_code
_entity_poly.pdbx_strand_id
1 'polypeptide(L)'
;IHSKAFHASFELWQLQGYSVNPHWQQSDLRLTRITDPRRGEVLTFKEITWQTLRIEADATDNGDQDPVTTPLRLITNQGRIQIALKRRTKDCNVISSKLMFLLDDLLWVLTDSQLKAMMKYAESLSEAMEKSAQQRKSLAPEPVQITPPAPSAQQSWAQAFGGSQGNSNSSSSRLSQYFEKFDVKESSYHLLISRLDLHICDD
;
A
#
# COMPACT_ATOMS: atom_id res chain seq x y z
N ILE A 1 -28.44 -5.23 -17.96
CA ILE A 1 -27.47 -6.18 -17.37
C ILE A 1 -27.97 -6.48 -15.97
N HIS A 2 -28.72 -7.57 -15.78
CA HIS A 2 -29.04 -8.03 -14.43
C HIS A 2 -27.83 -8.83 -13.95
N SER A 3 -27.07 -8.27 -13.01
CA SER A 3 -25.98 -9.00 -12.37
C SER A 3 -26.61 -10.11 -11.52
N LYS A 4 -26.12 -11.35 -11.68
CA LYS A 4 -26.37 -12.37 -10.66
C LYS A 4 -25.92 -11.80 -9.31
N ALA A 5 -26.75 -11.95 -8.29
CA ALA A 5 -26.37 -11.55 -6.95
C ALA A 5 -25.33 -12.55 -6.43
N PHE A 6 -24.34 -12.06 -5.68
CA PHE A 6 -23.37 -12.89 -5.00
C PHE A 6 -23.40 -12.56 -3.51
N HIS A 7 -23.26 -13.57 -2.68
CA HIS A 7 -23.07 -13.42 -1.25
C HIS A 7 -21.57 -13.48 -0.97
N ALA A 8 -20.99 -12.38 -0.50
CA ALA A 8 -19.58 -12.32 -0.12
C ALA A 8 -19.43 -12.11 1.39
N SER A 9 -18.55 -12.87 2.02
CA SER A 9 -18.18 -12.73 3.43
C SER A 9 -16.70 -12.42 3.59
N PHE A 10 -16.38 -11.55 4.54
CA PHE A 10 -15.02 -11.21 4.94
C PHE A 10 -14.88 -11.40 6.44
N GLU A 11 -13.98 -12.30 6.84
CA GLU A 11 -13.64 -12.57 8.23
C GLU A 11 -12.17 -12.23 8.46
N LEU A 12 -11.89 -11.49 9.53
CA LEU A 12 -10.53 -11.08 9.90
C LEU A 12 -10.37 -11.15 11.41
N TRP A 13 -9.43 -11.97 11.87
CA TRP A 13 -9.22 -12.28 13.28
C TRP A 13 -7.85 -11.85 13.77
N GLN A 14 -7.82 -11.31 15.00
CA GLN A 14 -6.63 -10.82 15.69
C GLN A 14 -5.80 -9.84 14.86
N LEU A 15 -6.47 -8.87 14.22
CA LEU A 15 -5.80 -7.80 13.49
C LEU A 15 -5.05 -6.88 14.46
N GLN A 16 -3.75 -6.71 14.26
CA GLN A 16 -2.93 -5.79 15.02
C GLN A 16 -2.08 -4.94 14.07
N GLY A 17 -1.95 -3.65 14.38
CA GLY A 17 -1.11 -2.73 13.60
C GLY A 17 -0.17 -1.95 14.51
N TYR A 18 1.10 -1.87 14.14
CA TYR A 18 2.11 -1.15 14.92
C TYR A 18 3.14 -0.44 14.03
N SER A 19 3.80 0.56 14.60
CA SER A 19 4.93 1.23 13.95
C SER A 19 6.20 0.44 14.22
N VAL A 20 7.03 0.28 13.20
CA VAL A 20 8.29 -0.47 13.28
C VAL A 20 9.45 0.39 12.80
N ASN A 21 10.67 0.01 13.16
CA ASN A 21 11.87 0.65 12.62
C ASN A 21 12.11 0.23 11.15
N PRO A 22 13.08 0.84 10.45
CA PRO A 22 13.40 0.51 9.05
C PRO A 22 13.87 -0.94 8.81
N HIS A 23 14.15 -1.69 9.88
CA HIS A 23 14.53 -3.10 9.84
C HIS A 23 13.35 -4.02 10.23
N TRP A 24 12.12 -3.51 10.28
CA TRP A 24 10.90 -4.24 10.60
C TRP A 24 10.86 -4.82 12.02
N GLN A 25 11.43 -4.10 12.98
CA GLN A 25 11.39 -4.48 14.39
C GLN A 25 10.62 -3.44 15.21
N GLN A 26 9.90 -3.90 16.23
CA GLN A 26 9.27 -3.01 17.21
C GLN A 26 10.35 -2.28 18.01
N SER A 27 10.19 -0.97 18.16
CA SER A 27 11.12 -0.11 18.88
C SER A 27 10.42 1.15 19.38
N ASP A 28 11.16 2.01 20.07
CA ASP A 28 10.74 3.37 20.38
C ASP A 28 10.22 4.09 19.12
N LEU A 29 9.07 4.76 19.23
CA LEU A 29 8.40 5.48 18.13
C LEU A 29 9.27 6.55 17.48
N ARG A 30 10.28 7.08 18.18
CA ARG A 30 11.24 8.03 17.62
C ARG A 30 12.11 7.39 16.54
N LEU A 31 12.30 6.07 16.59
CA LEU A 31 13.12 5.29 15.66
C LEU A 31 12.30 4.66 14.52
N THR A 32 10.97 4.83 14.51
CA THR A 32 10.07 4.30 13.46
C THR A 32 9.84 5.27 12.30
N ARG A 33 10.60 6.37 12.26
CA ARG A 33 10.56 7.38 11.21
C ARG A 33 11.97 7.85 10.83
N ILE A 34 12.19 8.13 9.55
CA ILE A 34 13.40 8.78 9.06
C ILE A 34 13.00 10.05 8.35
N THR A 35 13.42 11.20 8.84
CA THR A 35 13.15 12.50 8.20
C THR A 35 14.43 13.01 7.55
N ASP A 36 14.36 13.41 6.28
CA ASP A 36 15.39 14.22 5.63
C ASP A 36 14.88 15.67 5.53
N PRO A 37 15.35 16.58 6.41
CA PRO A 37 14.93 17.98 6.39
C PRO A 37 15.33 18.73 5.13
N ARG A 38 16.42 18.32 4.44
CA ARG A 38 16.87 18.98 3.20
C ARG A 38 15.93 18.69 2.06
N ARG A 39 15.43 17.46 1.98
CA ARG A 39 14.42 17.06 0.99
C ARG A 39 13.01 17.47 1.38
N GLY A 40 12.78 17.69 2.67
CA GLY A 40 11.44 17.88 3.22
C GLY A 40 10.62 16.60 3.11
N GLU A 41 11.26 15.43 3.26
CA GLU A 41 10.65 14.12 3.09
C GLU A 41 10.76 13.30 4.38
N VAL A 42 9.79 12.42 4.62
CA VAL A 42 9.77 11.51 5.76
C VAL A 42 9.36 10.10 5.33
N LEU A 43 10.13 9.12 5.78
CA LEU A 43 9.82 7.70 5.70
C LEU A 43 9.19 7.24 7.01
N THR A 44 8.11 6.48 6.91
CA THR A 44 7.48 5.81 8.06
C THR A 44 7.20 4.35 7.74
N PHE A 45 7.39 3.47 8.72
CA PHE A 45 7.25 2.03 8.55
C PHE A 45 6.17 1.49 9.50
N LYS A 46 5.26 0.69 8.96
CA LYS A 46 4.15 0.09 9.68
C LYS A 46 4.08 -1.39 9.35
N GLU A 47 3.72 -2.19 10.33
CA GLU A 47 3.43 -3.60 10.14
C GLU A 47 2.02 -3.88 10.65
N ILE A 48 1.24 -4.62 9.86
CA ILE A 48 -0.10 -5.09 10.19
C ILE A 48 -0.03 -6.61 10.17
N THR A 49 -0.50 -7.26 11.22
CA THR A 49 -0.53 -8.71 11.37
C THR A 49 -1.96 -9.17 11.62
N TRP A 50 -2.29 -10.40 11.22
CA TRP A 50 -3.56 -11.04 11.53
C TRP A 50 -3.34 -12.53 11.74
N GLN A 51 -4.21 -13.14 12.55
CA GLN A 51 -4.17 -14.59 12.79
C GLN A 51 -4.90 -15.37 11.69
N THR A 52 -6.04 -14.86 11.23
CA THR A 52 -6.82 -15.49 10.17
C THR A 52 -7.49 -14.41 9.34
N LEU A 53 -7.38 -14.53 8.02
CA LEU A 53 -8.15 -13.79 7.03
C LEU A 53 -8.86 -14.80 6.14
N ARG A 54 -10.18 -14.65 5.99
CA ARG A 54 -11.01 -15.49 5.15
C ARG A 54 -11.94 -14.63 4.32
N ILE A 55 -11.89 -14.85 3.01
CA ILE A 55 -12.79 -14.25 2.03
C ILE A 55 -13.55 -15.40 1.40
N GLU A 56 -14.87 -15.31 1.40
CA GLU A 56 -15.70 -16.24 0.65
C GLU A 56 -16.66 -15.49 -0.25
N ALA A 57 -16.93 -16.03 -1.42
CA ALA A 57 -17.93 -15.52 -2.34
C ALA A 57 -18.71 -16.69 -2.93
N ASP A 58 -20.03 -16.59 -2.86
CA ASP A 58 -20.97 -17.57 -3.37
C ASP A 58 -21.94 -16.91 -4.34
N ALA A 59 -22.37 -17.62 -5.38
CA ALA A 59 -23.34 -17.12 -6.33
C ALA A 59 -24.75 -17.45 -5.80
N THR A 60 -25.55 -16.44 -5.48
CA THR A 60 -26.93 -16.69 -5.04
C THR A 60 -27.82 -16.82 -6.27
N ASP A 61 -28.26 -18.05 -6.55
CA ASP A 61 -29.29 -18.29 -7.58
C ASP A 61 -30.68 -18.03 -6.99
N ASN A 62 -31.35 -17.00 -7.49
CA ASN A 62 -32.72 -16.68 -7.10
C ASN A 62 -33.69 -17.36 -8.09
N GLY A 63 -33.98 -18.65 -7.86
CA GLY A 63 -35.03 -19.36 -8.59
C GLY A 63 -34.91 -20.87 -8.49
N ASP A 64 -36.03 -21.54 -8.24
CA ASP A 64 -36.17 -22.97 -7.96
C ASP A 64 -35.26 -23.90 -8.79
N GLN A 65 -34.46 -24.67 -8.05
CA GLN A 65 -33.63 -25.81 -8.46
C GLN A 65 -32.47 -25.51 -9.42
N ASP A 66 -31.26 -25.30 -8.87
CA ASP A 66 -29.97 -25.68 -9.46
C ASP A 66 -28.80 -25.45 -8.46
N PRO A 67 -27.58 -25.99 -8.71
CA PRO A 67 -26.80 -26.76 -7.75
C PRO A 67 -26.12 -25.91 -6.66
N VAL A 68 -25.80 -26.57 -5.54
CA VAL A 68 -24.90 -26.03 -4.50
C VAL A 68 -23.55 -25.71 -5.16
N THR A 69 -23.35 -24.46 -5.58
CA THR A 69 -22.09 -24.07 -6.21
C THR A 69 -20.98 -24.08 -5.17
N THR A 70 -19.82 -24.65 -5.49
CA THR A 70 -18.67 -24.57 -4.59
C THR A 70 -18.30 -23.09 -4.42
N PRO A 71 -18.38 -22.53 -3.20
CA PRO A 71 -18.06 -21.13 -2.99
C PRO A 71 -16.57 -20.90 -3.23
N LEU A 72 -16.24 -19.78 -3.85
CA LEU A 72 -14.87 -19.29 -3.93
C LEU A 72 -14.40 -18.97 -2.52
N ARG A 73 -13.29 -19.56 -2.07
CA ARG A 73 -12.71 -19.31 -0.74
C ARG A 73 -11.24 -18.98 -0.84
N LEU A 74 -10.84 -17.91 -0.17
CA LEU A 74 -9.46 -17.54 0.04
C LEU A 74 -9.21 -17.45 1.53
N ILE A 75 -8.31 -18.27 2.06
CA ILE A 75 -7.99 -18.32 3.48
C ILE A 75 -6.48 -18.20 3.64
N THR A 76 -6.05 -17.31 4.53
CA THR A 76 -4.66 -17.21 4.96
C THR A 76 -4.61 -17.11 6.48
N ASN A 77 -3.76 -17.93 7.06
CA ASN A 77 -3.46 -17.94 8.47
C ASN A 77 -2.13 -17.22 8.70
N GLN A 78 -2.06 -16.45 9.78
CA GLN A 78 -0.84 -15.80 10.25
C GLN A 78 -0.17 -14.98 9.15
N GLY A 79 -0.90 -14.01 8.60
CA GLY A 79 -0.35 -13.13 7.58
C GLY A 79 0.11 -11.80 8.15
N ARG A 80 1.00 -11.13 7.43
CA ARG A 80 1.38 -9.75 7.73
C ARG A 80 1.59 -8.89 6.49
N ILE A 81 1.33 -7.60 6.63
CA ILE A 81 1.62 -6.57 5.65
C ILE A 81 2.65 -5.61 6.24
N GLN A 82 3.73 -5.43 5.51
CA GLN A 82 4.75 -4.44 5.78
C GLN A 82 4.56 -3.25 4.85
N ILE A 83 4.44 -2.06 5.43
CA ILE A 83 4.15 -0.81 4.71
C ILE A 83 5.27 0.19 5.00
N ALA A 84 5.99 0.61 3.97
CA ALA A 84 6.87 1.78 4.02
C ALA A 84 6.24 2.92 3.21
N LEU A 85 6.04 4.07 3.84
CA LEU A 85 5.46 5.26 3.22
C LEU A 85 6.48 6.38 3.19
N LYS A 86 6.72 6.93 1.98
CA LYS A 86 7.45 8.17 1.77
C LYS A 86 6.46 9.30 1.61
N ARG A 87 6.50 10.27 2.51
CA ARG A 87 5.62 11.44 2.49
C ARG A 87 6.42 12.73 2.42
N ARG A 88 5.82 13.75 1.82
CA ARG A 88 6.34 15.11 1.90
C ARG A 88 5.93 15.71 3.25
N THR A 89 6.87 16.37 3.91
CA THR A 89 6.69 16.87 5.29
C THR A 89 5.78 18.10 5.34
N LYS A 90 5.73 18.90 4.27
CA LYS A 90 4.96 20.16 4.24
C LYS A 90 3.44 19.97 4.16
N ASP A 91 2.99 18.94 3.46
CA ASP A 91 1.59 18.71 3.09
C ASP A 91 1.13 17.27 3.37
N CYS A 92 2.00 16.41 3.93
CA CYS A 92 1.77 14.99 4.18
C CYS A 92 1.40 14.16 2.94
N ASN A 93 1.57 14.69 1.73
CA ASN A 93 1.25 13.96 0.51
C ASN A 93 2.16 12.73 0.35
N VAL A 94 1.59 11.60 -0.04
CA VAL A 94 2.33 10.36 -0.28
C VAL A 94 3.05 10.48 -1.62
N ILE A 95 4.37 10.46 -1.57
CA ILE A 95 5.24 10.51 -2.74
C ILE A 95 5.35 9.11 -3.34
N SER A 96 5.61 8.12 -2.49
CA SER A 96 5.73 6.72 -2.87
C SER A 96 5.44 5.80 -1.69
N SER A 97 5.11 4.54 -2.00
CA SER A 97 4.80 3.52 -0.99
C SER A 97 5.30 2.15 -1.40
N LYS A 98 5.91 1.41 -0.47
CA LYS A 98 6.24 0.00 -0.65
C LYS A 98 5.34 -0.83 0.25
N LEU A 99 4.53 -1.70 -0.33
CA LEU A 99 3.67 -2.65 0.36
C LEU A 99 4.20 -4.06 0.11
N MET A 100 4.36 -4.85 1.17
CA MET A 100 4.76 -6.25 1.10
C MET A 100 3.78 -7.10 1.89
N PHE A 101 3.05 -7.98 1.20
CA PHE A 101 2.22 -9.01 1.78
C PHE A 101 3.08 -10.26 1.99
N LEU A 102 3.10 -10.76 3.22
CA LEU A 102 3.88 -11.91 3.65
C LEU A 102 2.89 -12.91 4.24
N LEU A 103 2.60 -13.97 3.49
CA LEU A 103 1.63 -15.00 3.86
C LEU A 103 2.37 -16.32 4.07
N ASP A 104 2.24 -16.91 5.25
CA ASP A 104 2.82 -18.23 5.53
C ASP A 104 2.07 -19.32 4.75
N ASP A 105 0.75 -19.25 4.74
CA ASP A 105 -0.10 -20.07 3.89
C ASP A 105 -1.17 -19.25 3.14
N LEU A 106 -1.56 -19.76 1.98
CA LEU A 106 -2.73 -19.32 1.23
C LEU A 106 -3.45 -20.57 0.72
N LEU A 107 -4.61 -20.87 1.31
CA LEU A 107 -5.54 -21.85 0.78
C LEU A 107 -6.52 -21.14 -0.16
N TRP A 108 -6.62 -21.68 -1.37
CA TRP A 108 -7.53 -21.17 -2.37
C TRP A 108 -8.39 -22.30 -2.91
N VAL A 109 -9.70 -22.22 -2.65
CA VAL A 109 -10.70 -23.18 -3.12
C VAL A 109 -11.59 -22.49 -4.15
N LEU A 110 -11.72 -23.09 -5.32
CA LEU A 110 -12.56 -22.58 -6.42
C LEU A 110 -12.85 -23.68 -7.44
N THR A 111 -13.81 -23.44 -8.33
CA THR A 111 -14.05 -24.33 -9.48
C THR A 111 -13.21 -23.94 -10.71
N ASP A 112 -13.13 -24.81 -11.71
CA ASP A 112 -12.46 -24.52 -12.98
C ASP A 112 -13.11 -23.33 -13.72
N SER A 113 -14.44 -23.23 -13.71
CA SER A 113 -15.15 -22.08 -14.31
C SER A 113 -14.81 -20.76 -13.59
N GLN A 114 -14.73 -20.78 -12.25
CA GLN A 114 -14.32 -19.64 -11.44
C GLN A 114 -12.87 -19.22 -11.74
N LEU A 115 -11.94 -20.18 -11.86
CA LEU A 115 -10.55 -19.91 -12.20
C LEU A 115 -10.43 -19.25 -13.59
N LYS A 116 -11.13 -19.79 -14.59
CA LYS A 116 -11.20 -19.21 -15.94
C LYS A 116 -11.78 -17.81 -15.94
N ALA A 117 -12.84 -17.56 -15.17
CA ALA A 117 -13.42 -16.23 -15.03
C ALA A 117 -12.44 -15.24 -14.39
N MET A 118 -11.69 -15.67 -13.37
CA MET A 118 -10.69 -14.82 -12.70
C MET A 118 -9.51 -14.48 -13.61
N MET A 119 -9.03 -15.42 -14.44
CA MET A 119 -7.97 -15.12 -15.42
C MET A 119 -8.42 -14.04 -16.41
N LYS A 120 -9.63 -14.16 -16.97
CA LYS A 120 -10.21 -13.13 -17.86
C LYS A 120 -10.39 -11.79 -17.16
N TYR A 121 -10.80 -11.82 -15.89
CA TYR A 121 -10.92 -10.61 -15.08
C TYR A 121 -9.56 -9.94 -14.84
N ALA A 122 -8.51 -10.72 -14.58
CA ALA A 122 -7.15 -10.19 -14.38
C ALA A 122 -6.62 -9.48 -15.62
N GLU A 123 -6.87 -10.03 -16.82
CA GLU A 123 -6.54 -9.37 -18.09
C GLU A 123 -7.27 -8.03 -18.26
N SER A 124 -8.59 -8.04 -18.05
CA SER A 124 -9.42 -6.83 -18.14
C SER A 124 -9.01 -5.77 -17.11
N LEU A 125 -8.67 -6.18 -15.89
CA LEU A 125 -8.21 -5.29 -14.83
C LEU A 125 -6.84 -4.69 -15.17
N SER A 126 -5.91 -5.50 -15.69
CA SER A 126 -4.59 -5.01 -16.12
C SER A 126 -4.73 -3.95 -17.21
N GLU A 127 -5.58 -4.19 -18.21
CA GLU A 127 -5.86 -3.22 -19.27
C GLU A 127 -6.48 -1.93 -18.72
N ALA A 128 -7.44 -2.04 -17.79
CA ALA A 128 -8.06 -0.89 -17.15
C ALA A 128 -7.05 -0.09 -16.30
N MET A 129 -6.17 -0.78 -15.56
CA MET A 129 -5.11 -0.16 -14.78
C MET A 129 -4.10 0.58 -15.67
N GLU A 130 -3.73 0.00 -16.82
CA GLU A 130 -2.84 0.64 -17.78
C GLU A 130 -3.47 1.89 -18.40
N LYS A 131 -4.73 1.81 -18.84
CA LYS A 131 -5.48 2.96 -19.35
C LYS A 131 -5.58 4.07 -18.29
N SER A 132 -5.83 3.72 -17.03
CA SER A 132 -5.85 4.67 -15.92
C SER A 132 -4.47 5.29 -15.64
N ALA A 133 -3.38 4.53 -15.76
CA ALA A 133 -2.02 5.05 -15.65
C ALA A 133 -1.69 6.02 -16.79
N GLN A 134 -2.12 5.71 -18.02
CA GLN A 134 -1.98 6.60 -19.18
C GLN A 134 -2.79 7.89 -19.01
N GLN A 135 -4.03 7.80 -18.52
CA GLN A 135 -4.86 8.97 -18.19
C GLN A 135 -4.22 9.87 -17.12
N ARG A 136 -3.63 9.29 -16.07
CA ARG A 136 -2.90 10.07 -15.05
C ARG A 136 -1.69 10.80 -15.64
N LYS A 137 -1.00 10.19 -16.61
CA LYS A 137 0.10 10.84 -17.34
C LYS A 137 -0.40 11.98 -18.23
N SER A 138 -1.57 11.85 -18.87
CA SER A 138 -2.13 12.89 -19.75
C SER A 138 -2.81 14.04 -18.99
N LEU A 139 -3.31 13.81 -17.77
CA LEU A 139 -3.87 14.86 -16.91
C LEU A 139 -2.82 15.54 -16.01
N ALA A 140 -1.55 15.14 -16.08
CA ALA A 140 -0.49 15.83 -15.35
C ALA A 140 -0.39 17.28 -15.85
N PRO A 141 -0.56 18.30 -14.98
CA PRO A 141 -0.47 19.70 -15.41
C PRO A 141 0.93 19.96 -15.99
N GLU A 142 0.98 20.65 -17.13
CA GLU A 142 2.23 21.16 -17.69
C GLU A 142 3.00 21.96 -16.63
N PRO A 143 4.35 21.94 -16.64
CA PRO A 143 5.14 22.81 -15.78
C PRO A 143 4.78 24.26 -16.10
N VAL A 144 3.99 24.87 -15.24
CA VAL A 144 3.63 26.28 -15.33
C VAL A 144 4.92 27.08 -15.42
N GLN A 145 5.12 27.71 -16.57
CA GLN A 145 6.22 28.62 -16.86
C GLN A 145 6.38 29.61 -15.72
N ILE A 146 7.61 29.70 -15.23
CA ILE A 146 8.11 30.58 -14.19
C ILE A 146 7.63 32.01 -14.47
N THR A 147 6.69 32.50 -13.66
CA THR A 147 6.37 33.94 -13.57
C THR A 147 7.17 34.51 -12.40
N PRO A 148 7.88 35.66 -12.55
CA PRO A 148 8.68 36.20 -11.46
C PRO A 148 7.79 36.73 -10.33
N PRO A 149 8.15 36.54 -9.04
CA PRO A 149 7.35 37.04 -7.94
C PRO A 149 7.43 38.57 -7.86
N ALA A 150 6.25 39.20 -7.73
CA ALA A 150 6.12 40.61 -7.38
C ALA A 150 6.58 40.86 -5.93
N PRO A 151 7.16 42.03 -5.62
CA PRO A 151 7.63 42.33 -4.28
C PRO A 151 6.43 42.69 -3.39
N SER A 152 6.18 41.90 -2.35
CA SER A 152 5.27 42.33 -1.28
C SER A 152 5.87 42.03 0.09
N ALA A 153 5.84 43.09 0.89
CA ALA A 153 6.39 43.17 2.23
C ALA A 153 5.52 42.38 3.22
N GLN A 154 6.11 41.35 3.83
CA GLN A 154 5.63 40.76 5.08
C GLN A 154 6.83 40.24 5.87
N GLN A 155 7.67 41.18 6.31
CA GLN A 155 8.58 40.98 7.44
C GLN A 155 7.80 41.16 8.73
N SER A 156 7.41 40.07 9.39
CA SER A 156 7.32 39.97 10.86
C SER A 156 6.69 38.62 11.21
N TRP A 157 7.51 37.70 11.74
CA TRP A 157 7.19 36.62 12.71
C TRP A 157 8.15 35.42 12.68
N ALA A 158 9.19 35.41 11.84
CA ALA A 158 10.16 34.32 11.80
C ALA A 158 11.38 34.45 12.76
N GLN A 159 11.42 35.41 13.68
CA GLN A 159 12.62 35.66 14.52
C GLN A 159 12.61 35.02 15.92
N ALA A 160 11.64 34.17 16.27
CA ALA A 160 11.57 33.59 17.63
C ALA A 160 12.33 32.26 17.84
N PHE A 161 12.99 31.68 16.81
CA PHE A 161 13.74 30.42 16.96
C PHE A 161 15.15 30.44 16.32
N GLY A 162 15.81 31.60 16.34
CA GLY A 162 17.21 31.74 15.94
C GLY A 162 18.16 31.46 17.11
N GLY A 163 18.62 30.22 17.27
CA GLY A 163 19.62 29.83 18.26
C GLY A 163 20.64 28.82 17.72
N SER A 164 21.87 29.31 17.48
CA SER A 164 23.10 28.59 17.09
C SER A 164 23.24 28.17 15.62
N GLN A 165 23.79 29.09 14.84
CA GLN A 165 24.48 28.79 13.59
C GLN A 165 25.88 28.26 13.95
N GLY A 166 26.00 26.94 14.09
CA GLY A 166 27.26 26.27 14.42
C GLY A 166 27.30 24.84 13.89
N ASN A 167 28.06 24.64 12.80
CA ASN A 167 28.60 23.35 12.36
C ASN A 167 27.62 22.17 12.04
N SER A 168 26.40 22.44 11.55
CA SER A 168 25.37 21.41 11.29
C SER A 168 25.43 20.71 9.92
N ASN A 169 26.43 21.01 9.08
CA ASN A 169 26.49 20.45 7.72
C ASN A 169 26.86 18.96 7.69
N SER A 170 27.55 18.45 8.72
CA SER A 170 27.99 17.04 8.80
C SER A 170 26.92 16.09 9.38
N SER A 171 26.06 16.57 10.29
CA SER A 171 24.94 15.79 10.81
C SER A 171 23.81 15.69 9.78
N SER A 172 23.56 16.77 9.05
CA SER A 172 22.63 16.78 7.91
C SER A 172 23.07 15.82 6.80
N SER A 173 24.37 15.73 6.49
CA SER A 173 24.85 14.79 5.48
C SER A 173 24.71 13.33 5.92
N ARG A 174 24.97 13.00 7.21
CA ARG A 174 24.77 11.65 7.75
C ARG A 174 23.30 11.22 7.77
N LEU A 175 22.38 12.13 8.11
CA LEU A 175 20.93 11.85 8.07
C LEU A 175 20.44 11.61 6.64
N SER A 176 20.88 12.44 5.67
CA SER A 176 20.56 12.22 4.27
C SER A 176 21.14 10.90 3.73
N GLN A 177 22.37 10.53 4.11
CA GLN A 177 22.95 9.22 3.77
C GLN A 177 22.15 8.05 4.37
N TYR A 178 21.70 8.18 5.61
CA TYR A 178 20.88 7.17 6.26
C TYR A 178 19.49 7.06 5.61
N PHE A 179 18.88 8.18 5.23
CA PHE A 179 17.61 8.21 4.49
C PHE A 179 17.73 7.49 3.15
N GLU A 180 18.78 7.77 2.37
CA GLU A 180 19.04 7.13 1.07
C GLU A 180 19.10 5.60 1.15
N LYS A 181 19.63 5.05 2.25
CA LYS A 181 19.69 3.59 2.47
C LYS A 181 18.30 2.93 2.46
N PHE A 182 17.27 3.64 2.91
CA PHE A 182 15.90 3.11 3.04
C PHE A 182 14.91 3.83 2.13
N ASP A 183 15.38 4.67 1.21
CA ASP A 183 14.51 5.48 0.37
C ASP A 183 13.64 4.61 -0.55
N VAL A 184 12.36 4.94 -0.61
CA VAL A 184 11.39 4.29 -1.48
C VAL A 184 11.30 5.13 -2.75
N LYS A 185 12.11 4.79 -3.76
CA LYS A 185 12.21 5.58 -5.00
C LYS A 185 10.94 5.51 -5.85
N GLU A 186 10.27 4.37 -5.85
CA GLU A 186 9.05 4.12 -6.61
C GLU A 186 8.04 3.34 -5.76
N SER A 187 6.76 3.54 -6.06
CA SER A 187 5.71 2.75 -5.42
C SER A 187 5.75 1.32 -5.92
N SER A 188 5.72 0.36 -5.00
CA SER A 188 5.75 -1.07 -5.35
C SER A 188 4.89 -1.91 -4.41
N TYR A 189 4.38 -3.01 -4.95
CA TYR A 189 3.48 -3.94 -4.26
C TYR A 189 4.02 -5.35 -4.48
N HIS A 190 4.29 -6.05 -3.39
CA HIS A 190 4.91 -7.37 -3.42
C HIS A 190 4.06 -8.36 -2.63
N LEU A 191 4.00 -9.59 -3.11
CA LEU A 191 3.32 -10.70 -2.45
C LEU A 191 4.29 -11.87 -2.36
N LEU A 192 4.55 -12.31 -1.13
CA LEU A 192 5.29 -13.53 -0.82
C LEU A 192 4.32 -14.51 -0.17
N ILE A 193 4.23 -15.69 -0.73
CA ILE A 193 3.44 -16.80 -0.19
C ILE A 193 4.41 -17.96 0.03
N SER A 194 4.55 -18.42 1.27
CA SER A 194 5.43 -19.56 1.56
C SER A 194 4.82 -20.88 1.12
N ARG A 195 3.52 -21.08 1.30
CA ARG A 195 2.77 -22.24 0.78
C ARG A 195 1.46 -21.81 0.14
N LEU A 196 1.24 -22.22 -1.11
CA LEU A 196 -0.02 -22.05 -1.83
C LEU A 196 -0.69 -23.41 -2.00
N ASP A 197 -1.86 -23.60 -1.39
CA ASP A 197 -2.68 -24.80 -1.51
C ASP A 197 -3.88 -24.47 -2.40
N LEU A 198 -3.87 -24.97 -3.65
CA LEU A 198 -4.91 -24.73 -4.64
C LEU A 198 -5.83 -25.95 -4.77
N HIS A 199 -7.10 -25.79 -4.43
CA HIS A 199 -8.13 -26.82 -4.54
C HIS A 199 -9.10 -26.45 -5.66
N ILE A 200 -9.02 -27.19 -6.76
CA ILE A 200 -9.94 -27.05 -7.89
C ILE A 200 -11.04 -28.08 -7.75
N CYS A 201 -12.28 -27.61 -7.56
CA CYS A 201 -13.47 -28.45 -7.48
C CYS A 201 -14.14 -28.56 -8.86
N ASP A 202 -14.86 -29.66 -9.07
CA ASP A 202 -15.77 -29.77 -10.21
C ASP A 202 -16.96 -28.80 -10.03
N ASP A 203 -17.49 -28.32 -11.17
CA ASP A 203 -18.67 -27.45 -11.23
C ASP A 203 -19.97 -28.22 -10.92
#